data_AF-A0AAN6JI75-F1
#
_entry.id   AF-A0AAN6JI75-F1
#
_cell.length_a   1.000
_cell.length_b   1.000
_cell.length_c   1.000
_cell.angle_alpha   90.00
_cell.angle_beta   90.00
_cell.angle_gamma   90.00
#
_symmetry.space_group_name_H-M   'P 1'
#
loop_
_entity.id
_entity.type
_entity.pdbx_description
1 polymer ?
#
loop_
_entity_poly.entity_id
_entity_poly.type
_entity_poly.pdbx_seq_one_letter_code
_entity_poly.pdbx_strand_id
1 'polypeptide(L)'
;MSASSSASPVVLYDILPDTRQPGRRPYALLPNPWIARLVLKAKRIPFVVRPITTHALRATGPGSFRDRFGDALGTHGRPLIPIIEHNGRLVGDNMTIADYLDRQFPHSPSAYLPELTGEQAASARNQTAYELAYHTARQSRNLAISGHADLVYVQLTERFDPEQREWMRSDEKIGAPGAWQQILNKNRADAIAETRVFLRMYFSILNPLPHPRVEGTSPASDPSALASLISQPDRSRVGGSEEVAKPRLFLSSPTQPGFLDFTMFGWFLFTYINDRPLNEAIWAESSDTARAWLEHEYKAGQDRLQGEDCKQGHWAGDIPLVGVPQWAERMLSLYDDYTRKIVAGEVIEGEPTSL
;
A
#
# COMPACT_ATOMS: atom_id res chain seq x y z
N MET A 1 10.62 42.74 -7.41
CA MET A 1 10.11 41.41 -7.82
C MET A 1 11.27 40.44 -7.70
N SER A 2 11.40 39.76 -6.56
CA SER A 2 12.42 38.72 -6.39
C SER A 2 12.03 37.54 -7.27
N ALA A 3 12.93 37.10 -8.15
CA ALA A 3 12.74 35.87 -8.91
C ALA A 3 12.52 34.75 -7.90
N SER A 4 11.29 34.22 -7.86
CA SER A 4 10.98 32.96 -7.21
C SER A 4 11.93 31.93 -7.81
N SER A 5 12.95 31.50 -7.07
CA SER A 5 13.79 30.41 -7.54
C SER A 5 12.86 29.21 -7.69
N SER A 6 12.58 28.80 -8.92
CA SER A 6 11.74 27.65 -9.21
C SER A 6 12.33 26.46 -8.48
N ALA A 7 11.67 26.02 -7.40
CA ALA A 7 12.11 24.89 -6.61
C ALA A 7 12.24 23.68 -7.55
N SER A 8 13.38 22.99 -7.49
CA SER A 8 13.58 21.79 -8.31
C SER A 8 12.52 20.75 -7.94
N PRO A 9 11.85 20.12 -8.92
CA PRO A 9 10.83 19.12 -8.64
C PRO A 9 11.43 17.94 -7.86
N VAL A 10 10.61 17.27 -7.04
CA VAL A 10 11.02 16.04 -6.36
C VAL A 10 11.26 14.96 -7.41
N VAL A 11 12.36 14.22 -7.31
CA VAL A 11 12.63 13.06 -8.16
C VAL A 11 12.29 11.79 -7.39
N LEU A 12 11.29 11.04 -7.82
CA LEU A 12 10.99 9.70 -7.29
C LEU A 12 11.73 8.65 -8.11
N TYR A 13 12.63 7.91 -7.48
CA TYR A 13 13.31 6.78 -8.10
C TYR A 13 12.47 5.50 -7.97
N ASP A 14 12.18 4.86 -9.10
CA ASP A 14 11.38 3.64 -9.20
C ASP A 14 12.08 2.61 -10.11
N ILE A 15 11.81 1.32 -9.91
CA ILE A 15 12.49 0.27 -10.68
C ILE A 15 11.78 0.02 -12.02
N LEU A 16 12.58 0.06 -13.09
CA LEU A 16 12.25 -0.41 -14.42
C LEU A 16 12.37 -1.93 -14.48
N PRO A 17 11.28 -2.66 -14.76
CA PRO A 17 11.35 -4.11 -14.84
C PRO A 17 12.09 -4.53 -16.12
N ASP A 18 11.75 -3.94 -17.27
CA ASP A 18 12.38 -4.24 -18.54
C ASP A 18 13.01 -2.98 -19.17
N THR A 19 14.33 -2.93 -19.17
CA THR A 19 15.10 -1.82 -19.77
C THR A 19 15.22 -1.92 -21.29
N ARG A 20 14.88 -3.07 -21.88
CA ARG A 20 15.14 -3.40 -23.28
C ARG A 20 13.93 -3.20 -24.18
N GLN A 21 12.75 -2.94 -23.61
CA GLN A 21 11.51 -2.71 -24.34
C GLN A 21 11.03 -1.26 -24.19
N PRO A 22 11.67 -0.30 -24.91
CA PRO A 22 11.18 1.07 -24.94
C PRO A 22 9.73 1.08 -25.45
N GLY A 23 8.82 1.65 -24.65
CA GLY A 23 7.37 1.67 -24.93
C GLY A 23 6.54 0.64 -24.16
N ARG A 24 7.14 -0.35 -23.49
CA ARG A 24 6.43 -1.10 -22.44
C ARG A 24 6.38 -0.28 -21.16
N ARG A 25 5.33 -0.50 -20.36
CA ARG A 25 5.09 0.22 -19.10
C ARG A 25 6.37 0.23 -18.25
N PRO A 26 6.93 1.39 -17.92
CA PRO A 26 8.29 1.46 -17.37
C PRO A 26 8.39 1.12 -15.87
N TYR A 27 7.36 0.53 -15.26
CA TYR A 27 7.28 0.38 -13.81
C TYR A 27 7.04 -1.08 -13.42
N ALA A 28 7.87 -1.56 -12.49
CA ALA A 28 7.69 -2.88 -11.85
C ALA A 28 6.47 -2.88 -10.90
N LEU A 29 5.89 -1.68 -10.67
CA LEU A 29 4.67 -1.42 -9.91
C LEU A 29 4.73 -2.13 -8.54
N LEU A 30 5.91 -2.05 -7.94
CA LEU A 30 6.21 -2.57 -6.60
C LEU A 30 5.42 -1.75 -5.57
N PRO A 31 5.02 -2.36 -4.44
CA PRO A 31 4.13 -1.71 -3.49
C PRO A 31 4.76 -0.45 -2.89
N ASN A 32 6.04 -0.50 -2.52
CA ASN A 32 6.68 0.63 -1.83
C ASN A 32 6.78 1.89 -2.72
N PRO A 33 7.27 1.83 -3.98
CA PRO A 33 7.21 2.99 -4.87
C PRO A 33 5.82 3.58 -5.07
N TRP A 34 4.79 2.74 -5.15
CA TRP A 34 3.40 3.22 -5.23
C TRP A 34 2.98 4.02 -4.00
N ILE A 35 3.40 3.59 -2.81
CA ILE A 35 3.10 4.31 -1.57
C ILE A 35 3.68 5.73 -1.62
N ALA A 36 4.97 5.87 -1.96
CA ALA A 36 5.60 7.18 -2.09
C ALA A 36 4.95 8.04 -3.20
N ARG A 37 4.60 7.42 -4.34
CA ARG A 37 3.91 8.07 -5.46
C ARG A 37 2.56 8.65 -5.04
N LEU A 38 1.76 7.88 -4.31
CA LEU A 38 0.45 8.30 -3.82
C LEU A 38 0.56 9.38 -2.73
N VAL A 39 1.56 9.30 -1.85
CA VAL A 39 1.85 10.38 -0.89
C VAL A 39 2.16 11.68 -1.62
N LEU A 40 3.03 11.66 -2.64
CA LEU A 40 3.33 12.86 -3.43
C LEU A 40 2.07 13.46 -4.11
N LYS A 41 1.19 12.60 -4.66
CA LYS A 41 -0.09 13.05 -5.24
C LYS A 41 -1.04 13.62 -4.19
N ALA A 42 -1.22 12.96 -3.05
CA ALA A 42 -2.07 13.42 -1.96
C ALA A 42 -1.65 14.80 -1.44
N LYS A 43 -0.33 15.00 -1.32
CA LYS A 43 0.28 16.27 -0.92
C LYS A 43 0.33 17.31 -2.03
N ARG A 44 -0.07 16.97 -3.26
CA ARG A 44 -0.02 17.85 -4.44
C ARG A 44 1.39 18.41 -4.70
N ILE A 45 2.42 17.60 -4.44
CA ILE A 45 3.81 17.98 -4.66
C ILE A 45 4.19 17.63 -6.10
N PRO A 46 4.69 18.58 -6.92
CA PRO A 46 5.21 18.26 -8.24
C PRO A 46 6.41 17.32 -8.14
N PHE A 47 6.38 16.23 -8.90
CA PHE A 47 7.48 15.27 -8.96
C PHE A 47 7.64 14.68 -10.35
N VAL A 48 8.84 14.16 -10.61
CA VAL A 48 9.15 13.34 -11.79
C VAL A 48 9.57 11.96 -11.33
N VAL A 49 9.21 10.93 -12.10
CA VAL A 49 9.69 9.58 -11.82
C VAL A 49 10.94 9.32 -12.63
N ARG A 50 12.05 9.02 -11.96
CA ARG A 50 13.30 8.62 -12.61
C ARG A 50 13.45 7.11 -12.52
N PRO A 51 13.28 6.39 -13.62
CA PRO A 51 13.41 4.96 -13.57
C PRO A 51 14.88 4.54 -13.36
N ILE A 52 15.09 3.46 -12.60
CA ILE A 52 16.39 2.87 -12.31
C ILE A 52 16.34 1.35 -12.43
N THR A 53 17.50 0.71 -12.49
CA THR A 53 17.62 -0.76 -12.50
C THR A 53 18.01 -1.29 -11.13
N THR A 54 17.84 -2.58 -10.92
CA THR A 54 18.42 -3.27 -9.76
C THR A 54 19.95 -3.21 -9.75
N HIS A 55 20.61 -3.06 -10.91
CA HIS A 55 22.05 -2.80 -10.99
C HIS A 55 22.40 -1.43 -10.38
N ALA A 56 21.65 -0.38 -10.71
CA ALA A 56 21.89 0.96 -10.15
C ALA A 56 21.77 0.98 -8.60
N LEU A 57 20.85 0.22 -8.02
CA LEU A 57 20.71 0.09 -6.56
C LEU A 57 21.89 -0.64 -5.90
N ARG A 58 22.56 -1.53 -6.64
CA ARG A 58 23.70 -2.33 -6.16
C ARG A 58 25.05 -1.71 -6.48
N ALA A 59 25.08 -0.72 -7.37
CA ALA A 59 26.30 -0.05 -7.78
C ALA A 59 27.06 0.49 -6.56
N THR A 60 28.38 0.36 -6.63
CA THR A 60 29.33 0.90 -5.64
C THR A 60 30.20 1.97 -6.29
N GLY A 61 30.89 2.75 -5.48
CA GLY A 61 31.78 3.81 -5.94
C GLY A 61 31.12 5.19 -6.02
N PRO A 62 31.90 6.22 -6.40
CA PRO A 62 31.48 7.62 -6.34
C PRO A 62 30.20 7.88 -7.13
N GLY A 63 29.22 8.55 -6.50
CA GLY A 63 27.95 8.92 -7.11
C GLY A 63 26.88 7.82 -7.16
N SER A 64 27.21 6.57 -6.76
CA SER A 64 26.21 5.52 -6.56
C SER A 64 25.22 5.87 -5.46
N PHE A 65 24.03 5.25 -5.42
CA PHE A 65 23.09 5.45 -4.31
C PHE A 65 23.73 5.10 -2.96
N ARG A 66 24.57 4.06 -2.92
CA ARG A 66 25.26 3.65 -1.69
C ARG A 66 26.22 4.74 -1.18
N ASP A 67 27.02 5.31 -2.08
CA ASP A 67 27.93 6.43 -1.78
C ASP A 67 27.15 7.67 -1.31
N ARG A 68 26.07 8.01 -2.03
CA ARG A 68 25.26 9.20 -1.75
C ARG A 68 24.45 9.12 -0.45
N PHE A 69 24.00 7.94 -0.04
CA PHE A 69 23.39 7.77 1.28
C PHE A 69 24.42 7.72 2.41
N GLY A 70 25.65 7.26 2.13
CA GLY A 70 26.71 7.12 3.11
C GLY A 70 26.30 6.30 4.33
N ASP A 71 26.60 6.81 5.52
CA ASP A 71 26.37 6.14 6.80
C ASP A 71 24.87 5.93 7.13
N ALA A 72 23.95 6.62 6.45
CA ALA A 72 22.51 6.49 6.69
C ALA A 72 21.97 5.08 6.39
N LEU A 73 22.68 4.28 5.59
CA LEU A 73 22.34 2.89 5.32
C LEU A 73 22.77 1.94 6.45
N GLY A 74 23.75 2.33 7.26
CA GLY A 74 24.46 1.45 8.18
C GLY A 74 25.44 0.50 7.47
N THR A 75 26.26 -0.20 8.27
CA THR A 75 27.44 -0.99 7.82
C THR A 75 27.15 -2.00 6.71
N HIS A 76 25.95 -2.58 6.70
CA HIS A 76 25.53 -3.57 5.72
C HIS A 76 24.25 -3.17 4.97
N GLY A 77 23.87 -1.89 5.08
CA GLY A 77 22.68 -1.41 4.41
C GLY A 77 22.85 -1.42 2.89
N ARG A 78 21.71 -1.62 2.23
CA ARG A 78 21.57 -1.51 0.79
C ARG A 78 20.51 -0.45 0.49
N PRO A 79 20.70 0.40 -0.53
CA PRO A 79 19.63 1.26 -1.02
C PRO A 79 18.40 0.40 -1.38
N LEU A 80 17.24 0.77 -0.85
CA LEU A 80 15.97 0.15 -1.15
C LEU A 80 15.03 1.21 -1.73
N ILE A 81 14.20 0.81 -2.67
CA ILE A 81 13.14 1.67 -3.19
C ILE A 81 11.90 1.65 -2.29
N PRO A 82 11.15 2.77 -2.26
CA PRO A 82 11.41 4.01 -2.99
C PRO A 82 12.54 4.84 -2.39
N ILE A 83 13.11 5.66 -3.27
CA ILE A 83 14.03 6.73 -2.91
C ILE A 83 13.46 7.99 -3.56
N ILE A 84 13.39 9.09 -2.83
CA ILE A 84 13.20 10.42 -3.44
C ILE A 84 14.49 11.22 -3.36
N GLU A 85 14.65 12.16 -4.28
CA GLU A 85 15.65 13.21 -4.22
C GLU A 85 15.00 14.58 -4.30
N HIS A 86 15.37 15.46 -3.38
CA HIS A 86 14.92 16.84 -3.34
C HIS A 86 16.03 17.71 -2.76
N ASN A 87 16.39 18.79 -3.46
CA ASN A 87 17.50 19.69 -3.10
C ASN A 87 18.82 18.93 -2.86
N GLY A 88 19.14 17.97 -3.75
CA GLY A 88 20.36 17.15 -3.69
C GLY A 88 20.39 16.09 -2.59
N ARG A 89 19.36 16.00 -1.75
CA ARG A 89 19.27 15.03 -0.64
C ARG A 89 18.46 13.81 -1.04
N LEU A 90 19.03 12.62 -0.79
CA LEU A 90 18.31 11.36 -0.89
C LEU A 90 17.51 11.05 0.38
N VAL A 91 16.30 10.54 0.21
CA VAL A 91 15.44 10.04 1.29
C VAL A 91 14.84 8.72 0.86
N GLY A 92 15.12 7.64 1.60
CA GLY A 92 14.55 6.31 1.36
C GLY A 92 13.57 5.91 2.47
N ASP A 93 12.88 4.78 2.29
CA ASP A 93 11.82 4.26 3.18
C ASP A 93 10.52 5.08 3.18
N ASN A 94 9.37 4.41 3.01
CA ASN A 94 8.07 5.08 2.81
C ASN A 94 7.70 6.03 3.94
N MET A 95 7.90 5.64 5.20
CA MET A 95 7.56 6.46 6.37
C MET A 95 8.50 7.66 6.46
N THR A 96 9.80 7.42 6.26
CA THR A 96 10.80 8.49 6.29
C THR A 96 10.58 9.50 5.16
N ILE A 97 10.15 9.03 3.99
CA ILE A 97 9.73 9.87 2.86
C ILE A 97 8.50 10.70 3.22
N ALA A 98 7.45 10.10 3.77
CA ALA A 98 6.25 10.82 4.19
C ALA A 98 6.56 11.93 5.22
N ASP A 99 7.38 11.61 6.23
CA ASP A 99 7.84 12.58 7.25
C ASP A 99 8.66 13.72 6.65
N TYR A 100 9.56 13.38 5.74
CA TYR A 100 10.36 14.39 5.04
C TYR A 100 9.43 15.34 4.26
N LEU A 101 8.45 14.80 3.54
CA LEU A 101 7.52 15.62 2.76
C LEU A 101 6.61 16.47 3.65
N ASP A 102 6.12 15.97 4.78
CA ASP A 102 5.33 16.76 5.75
C ASP A 102 6.15 17.95 6.30
N ARG A 103 7.45 17.74 6.58
CA ARG A 103 8.32 18.82 7.08
C ARG A 103 8.75 19.81 6.00
N GLN A 104 9.05 19.35 4.80
CA GLN A 104 9.54 20.22 3.71
C GLN A 104 8.42 20.96 2.98
N PHE A 105 7.19 20.43 3.02
CA PHE A 105 6.02 21.02 2.36
C PHE A 105 4.90 21.25 3.39
N PRO A 106 5.10 22.07 4.43
CA PRO A 106 4.14 22.22 5.53
C PRO A 106 2.78 22.76 5.09
N HIS A 107 2.72 23.50 3.97
CA HIS A 107 1.48 24.02 3.41
C HIS A 107 0.67 23.00 2.59
N SER A 108 1.23 21.81 2.36
CA SER A 108 0.50 20.72 1.72
C SER A 108 -0.33 19.91 2.74
N PRO A 109 -1.37 19.18 2.30
CA PRO A 109 -2.05 18.17 3.12
C PRO A 109 -1.07 17.25 3.84
N SER A 110 -1.33 16.82 5.07
CA SER A 110 -0.49 15.81 5.72
C SER A 110 -0.57 14.46 4.99
N ALA A 111 0.53 13.72 4.97
CA ALA A 111 0.56 12.34 4.48
C ALA A 111 -0.31 11.38 5.32
N TYR A 112 -0.56 11.69 6.59
CA TYR A 112 -1.24 10.80 7.54
C TYR A 112 -2.73 11.13 7.66
N LEU A 113 -3.06 12.41 7.80
CA LEU A 113 -4.43 12.93 7.81
C LEU A 113 -4.55 14.06 6.78
N PRO A 114 -4.94 13.77 5.52
CA PRO A 114 -4.87 14.77 4.46
C PRO A 114 -5.88 15.93 4.61
N GLU A 115 -6.82 15.83 5.55
CA GLU A 115 -7.67 16.97 5.91
C GLU A 115 -6.91 18.05 6.70
N LEU A 116 -5.74 17.72 7.25
CA LEU A 116 -4.91 18.65 8.02
C LEU A 116 -3.88 19.31 7.10
N THR A 117 -3.73 20.63 7.22
CA THR A 117 -2.77 21.43 6.45
C THR A 117 -2.07 22.44 7.35
N GLY A 118 -0.88 22.91 6.94
CA GLY A 118 -0.17 23.97 7.66
C GLY A 118 0.13 23.59 9.11
N GLU A 119 -0.18 24.49 10.04
CA GLU A 119 -0.01 24.27 11.48
C GLU A 119 -0.82 23.08 12.02
N GLN A 120 -1.93 22.70 11.37
CA GLN A 120 -2.74 21.55 11.79
C GLN A 120 -2.00 20.23 11.59
N ALA A 121 -1.06 20.16 10.64
CA ALA A 121 -0.22 18.97 10.44
C ALA A 121 0.74 18.75 11.63
N ALA A 122 1.02 19.78 12.45
CA ALA A 122 1.78 19.64 13.70
C ALA A 122 0.89 19.32 14.92
N SER A 123 -0.42 19.10 14.74
CA SER A 123 -1.33 18.82 15.84
C SER A 123 -1.11 17.45 16.47
N ALA A 124 -1.48 17.31 17.75
CA ALA A 124 -1.47 16.03 18.45
C ALA A 124 -2.28 14.95 17.72
N ARG A 125 -3.35 15.35 17.02
CA ARG A 125 -4.16 14.45 16.19
C ARG A 125 -3.35 13.85 15.04
N ASN A 126 -2.54 14.66 14.34
CA ASN A 126 -1.68 14.16 13.29
C ASN A 126 -0.56 13.27 13.84
N GLN A 127 0.00 13.63 14.99
CA GLN A 127 1.00 12.81 15.67
C GLN A 127 0.46 11.42 16.03
N THR A 128 -0.77 11.32 16.54
CA THR A 128 -1.41 10.01 16.79
C THR A 128 -1.62 9.20 15.51
N ALA A 129 -2.03 9.84 14.42
CA ALA A 129 -2.17 9.17 13.13
C ALA A 129 -0.81 8.68 12.58
N TYR A 130 0.25 9.48 12.74
CA TYR A 130 1.62 9.09 12.43
C TYR A 130 2.05 7.87 13.24
N GLU A 131 1.91 7.90 14.57
CA GLU A 131 2.33 6.79 15.44
C GLU A 131 1.61 5.49 15.09
N LEU A 132 0.30 5.57 14.85
CA LEU A 132 -0.48 4.41 14.46
C LEU A 132 -0.07 3.92 13.07
N ALA A 133 0.09 4.79 12.08
CA ALA A 133 0.59 4.42 10.76
C ALA A 133 1.99 3.78 10.83
N TYR A 134 2.88 4.31 11.67
CA TYR A 134 4.23 3.78 11.89
C TYR A 134 4.20 2.37 12.48
N HIS A 135 3.44 2.18 13.57
CA HIS A 135 3.31 0.88 14.22
C HIS A 135 2.65 -0.14 13.31
N THR A 136 1.57 0.26 12.64
CA THR A 136 0.86 -0.58 11.69
C THR A 136 1.75 -0.95 10.52
N ALA A 137 2.43 0.00 9.86
CA ALA A 137 3.34 -0.28 8.73
C ALA A 137 4.49 -1.21 9.12
N ARG A 138 5.05 -1.05 10.32
CA ARG A 138 6.09 -1.93 10.86
C ARG A 138 5.57 -3.35 11.10
N GLN A 139 4.36 -3.48 11.63
CA GLN A 139 3.69 -4.78 11.77
C GLN A 139 3.33 -5.38 10.41
N SER A 140 2.87 -4.56 9.44
CA SER A 140 2.57 -5.00 8.07
C SER A 140 3.79 -5.60 7.43
N ARG A 141 4.93 -4.93 7.56
CA ARG A 141 6.18 -5.34 6.91
C ARG A 141 6.57 -6.76 7.29
N ASN A 142 6.33 -7.18 8.53
CA ASN A 142 6.69 -8.52 8.97
C ASN A 142 5.70 -9.59 8.53
N LEU A 143 4.40 -9.29 8.49
CA LEU A 143 3.35 -10.29 8.20
C LEU A 143 2.96 -10.36 6.72
N ALA A 144 2.88 -9.20 6.04
CA ALA A 144 2.51 -9.12 4.63
C ALA A 144 3.65 -9.53 3.70
N ILE A 145 4.91 -9.22 4.05
CA ILE A 145 6.06 -9.60 3.21
C ILE A 145 6.21 -11.11 3.18
N SER A 146 6.06 -11.79 4.31
CA SER A 146 6.22 -13.25 4.39
C SER A 146 5.04 -14.04 3.84
N GLY A 147 3.97 -13.42 3.35
CA GLY A 147 2.78 -14.10 2.82
C GLY A 147 2.42 -13.61 1.41
N HIS A 148 2.02 -12.34 1.34
CA HIS A 148 1.51 -11.72 0.13
C HIS A 148 2.59 -11.54 -0.94
N ALA A 149 3.81 -11.15 -0.56
CA ALA A 149 4.87 -10.98 -1.55
C ALA A 149 5.22 -12.30 -2.23
N ASP A 150 5.34 -13.38 -1.45
CA ASP A 150 5.64 -14.74 -1.95
C ASP A 150 4.58 -15.26 -2.93
N LEU A 151 3.30 -14.88 -2.75
CA LEU A 151 2.19 -15.27 -3.62
C LEU A 151 2.38 -14.80 -5.06
N VAL A 152 2.92 -13.60 -5.25
CA VAL A 152 3.04 -12.95 -6.57
C VAL A 152 4.48 -12.80 -7.05
N TYR A 153 5.47 -13.15 -6.20
CA TYR A 153 6.89 -12.92 -6.50
C TYR A 153 7.31 -13.57 -7.81
N VAL A 154 6.76 -14.75 -8.13
CA VAL A 154 7.06 -15.47 -9.36
C VAL A 154 6.64 -14.65 -10.58
N GLN A 155 5.37 -14.25 -10.64
CA GLN A 155 4.79 -13.45 -11.72
C GLN A 155 5.47 -12.09 -11.84
N LEU A 156 5.80 -11.45 -10.71
CA LEU A 156 6.60 -10.23 -10.70
C LEU A 156 7.94 -10.44 -11.38
N THR A 157 8.72 -11.46 -10.98
CA THR A 157 10.09 -11.66 -11.48
C THR A 157 10.12 -11.87 -12.99
N GLU A 158 9.10 -12.49 -13.57
CA GLU A 158 9.01 -12.69 -15.02
C GLU A 158 8.87 -11.40 -15.82
N ARG A 159 8.47 -10.29 -15.16
CA ARG A 159 8.42 -8.97 -15.81
C ARG A 159 9.78 -8.34 -15.98
N PHE A 160 10.75 -8.78 -15.19
CA PHE A 160 12.09 -8.24 -15.26
C PHE A 160 12.84 -8.75 -16.49
N ASP A 161 13.72 -7.92 -17.06
CA ASP A 161 14.70 -8.40 -18.05
C ASP A 161 15.56 -9.54 -17.46
N PRO A 162 16.23 -10.36 -18.31
CA PRO A 162 16.89 -11.57 -17.83
C PRO A 162 17.90 -11.36 -16.71
N GLU A 163 18.68 -10.28 -16.76
CA GLU A 163 19.69 -9.97 -15.75
C GLU A 163 19.06 -9.59 -14.42
N GLN A 164 18.08 -8.68 -14.46
CA GLN A 164 17.37 -8.27 -13.24
C GLN A 164 16.54 -9.42 -12.66
N ARG A 165 15.97 -10.30 -13.50
CA ARG A 165 15.21 -11.48 -13.10
C ARG A 165 16.08 -12.48 -12.36
N GLU A 166 17.26 -12.79 -12.89
CA GLU A 166 18.24 -13.66 -12.23
C GLU A 166 18.57 -13.12 -10.84
N TRP A 167 18.89 -11.83 -10.75
CA TRP A 167 19.15 -11.18 -9.48
C TRP A 167 17.96 -11.27 -8.52
N MET A 168 16.75 -10.97 -9.00
CA MET A 168 15.53 -11.00 -8.19
C MET A 168 15.24 -12.40 -7.61
N ARG A 169 15.73 -13.47 -8.24
CA ARG A 169 15.60 -14.87 -7.78
C ARG A 169 16.74 -15.35 -6.90
N SER A 170 17.78 -14.55 -6.71
CA SER A 170 18.95 -14.99 -5.95
C SER A 170 18.70 -14.98 -4.44
N ASP A 171 19.44 -15.84 -3.73
CA ASP A 171 19.44 -15.89 -2.28
C ASP A 171 19.92 -14.59 -1.64
N GLU A 172 20.84 -13.87 -2.28
CA GLU A 172 21.33 -12.57 -1.79
C GLU A 172 20.24 -11.48 -1.91
N LYS A 173 19.38 -11.51 -2.94
CA LYS A 173 18.25 -10.59 -3.02
C LYS A 173 17.21 -10.86 -1.94
N ILE A 174 16.82 -12.13 -1.84
CA ILE A 174 15.71 -12.58 -0.97
C ILE A 174 16.16 -12.58 0.50
N GLY A 175 17.43 -12.90 0.75
CA GLY A 175 18.07 -12.83 2.06
C GLY A 175 18.14 -14.17 2.80
N ALA A 176 17.96 -15.30 2.11
CA ALA A 176 18.08 -16.63 2.71
C ALA A 176 18.57 -17.68 1.69
N PRO A 177 19.36 -18.68 2.11
CA PRO A 177 19.77 -19.79 1.24
C PRO A 177 18.59 -20.61 0.70
N GLY A 178 18.58 -20.90 -0.60
CA GLY A 178 17.52 -21.64 -1.29
C GLY A 178 16.15 -20.95 -1.26
N ALA A 179 16.09 -19.64 -1.03
CA ALA A 179 14.84 -18.95 -0.76
C ALA A 179 13.89 -18.96 -1.96
N TRP A 180 14.43 -18.91 -3.19
CA TRP A 180 13.60 -19.02 -4.39
C TRP A 180 12.84 -20.35 -4.46
N GLN A 181 13.51 -21.46 -4.12
CA GLN A 181 12.85 -22.76 -4.09
C GLN A 181 11.79 -22.85 -2.99
N GLN A 182 12.02 -22.18 -1.85
CA GLN A 182 11.02 -22.06 -0.79
C GLN A 182 9.76 -21.33 -1.28
N ILE A 183 9.93 -20.23 -2.02
CA ILE A 183 8.80 -19.50 -2.65
C ILE A 183 8.04 -20.37 -3.64
N LEU A 184 8.75 -21.17 -4.46
CA LEU A 184 8.13 -22.06 -5.45
C LEU A 184 7.35 -23.23 -4.81
N ASN A 185 7.82 -23.71 -3.65
CA ASN A 185 7.24 -24.84 -2.93
C ASN A 185 6.19 -24.44 -1.89
N LYS A 186 5.96 -23.15 -1.70
CA LYS A 186 4.99 -22.66 -0.71
C LYS A 186 3.58 -23.08 -1.09
N ASN A 187 2.88 -23.68 -0.13
CA ASN A 187 1.45 -23.99 -0.27
C ASN A 187 0.66 -22.68 -0.47
N ARG A 188 0.00 -22.54 -1.62
CA ARG A 188 -0.75 -21.32 -1.94
C ARG A 188 -2.03 -21.17 -1.13
N ALA A 189 -2.69 -22.25 -0.73
CA ALA A 189 -3.86 -22.18 0.12
C ALA A 189 -3.50 -21.57 1.49
N ASP A 190 -2.43 -22.05 2.12
CA ASP A 190 -1.97 -21.51 3.41
C ASP A 190 -1.57 -20.04 3.27
N ALA A 191 -0.78 -19.70 2.24
CA ALA A 191 -0.33 -18.34 2.01
C ALA A 191 -1.48 -17.35 1.70
N ILE A 192 -2.52 -17.78 0.97
CA ILE A 192 -3.73 -16.97 0.75
C ILE A 192 -4.49 -16.81 2.06
N ALA A 193 -4.66 -17.87 2.85
CA ALA A 193 -5.35 -17.79 4.14
C ALA A 193 -4.66 -16.80 5.09
N GLU A 194 -3.34 -16.93 5.26
CA GLU A 194 -2.52 -15.99 6.04
C GLU A 194 -2.69 -14.54 5.56
N THR A 195 -2.65 -14.34 4.24
CA THR A 195 -2.81 -13.00 3.65
C THR A 195 -4.21 -12.46 3.94
N ARG A 196 -5.27 -13.25 3.79
CA ARG A 196 -6.66 -12.81 4.04
C ARG A 196 -6.91 -12.52 5.53
N VAL A 197 -6.38 -13.34 6.45
CA VAL A 197 -6.40 -13.08 7.91
C VAL A 197 -5.73 -11.74 8.20
N PHE A 198 -4.58 -11.48 7.58
CA PHE A 198 -3.86 -10.23 7.73
C PHE A 198 -4.70 -9.05 7.22
N LEU A 199 -5.25 -9.14 6.00
CA LEU A 199 -6.09 -8.10 5.41
C LEU A 199 -7.30 -7.75 6.28
N ARG A 200 -7.96 -8.76 6.88
CA ARG A 200 -9.10 -8.56 7.80
C ARG A 200 -8.78 -7.58 8.93
N MET A 201 -7.57 -7.62 9.49
CA MET A 201 -7.14 -6.69 10.54
C MET A 201 -7.00 -5.24 10.04
N TYR A 202 -6.65 -5.04 8.77
CA TYR A 202 -6.53 -3.70 8.20
C TYR A 202 -7.89 -3.14 7.84
N PHE A 203 -8.77 -3.98 7.30
CA PHE A 203 -10.10 -3.55 6.93
C PHE A 203 -11.00 -3.30 8.14
N SER A 204 -10.70 -3.84 9.33
CA SER A 204 -11.36 -3.38 10.56
C SER A 204 -10.96 -1.95 10.96
N ILE A 205 -9.80 -1.45 10.50
CA ILE A 205 -9.33 -0.07 10.72
C ILE A 205 -9.80 0.85 9.58
N LEU A 206 -9.63 0.43 8.33
CA LEU A 206 -9.95 1.22 7.14
C LEU A 206 -11.46 1.29 6.86
N ASN A 207 -12.18 0.23 7.21
CA ASN A 207 -13.62 0.11 7.04
C ASN A 207 -14.27 -0.54 8.29
N PRO A 208 -14.17 0.09 9.47
CA PRO A 208 -14.76 -0.41 10.70
C PRO A 208 -16.24 -0.67 10.45
N LEU A 209 -16.65 -1.92 10.61
CA LEU A 209 -18.05 -2.27 10.62
C LEU A 209 -18.72 -1.47 11.74
N PRO A 210 -19.96 -0.98 11.53
CA PRO A 210 -20.73 -0.45 12.64
C PRO A 210 -20.83 -1.56 13.67
N HIS A 211 -20.09 -1.45 14.78
CA HIS A 211 -20.17 -2.43 15.85
C HIS A 211 -21.63 -2.45 16.32
N PRO A 212 -22.33 -3.60 16.23
CA PRO A 212 -23.52 -3.77 17.03
C PRO A 212 -23.01 -3.73 18.47
N ARG A 213 -23.21 -2.59 19.15
CA ARG A 213 -23.06 -2.58 20.60
C ARG A 213 -24.09 -3.58 21.09
N VAL A 214 -23.63 -4.76 21.50
CA VAL A 214 -24.50 -5.78 22.08
C VAL A 214 -25.20 -5.11 23.25
N GLU A 215 -26.49 -4.83 23.09
CA GLU A 215 -27.35 -4.44 24.18
C GLU A 215 -27.45 -5.64 25.11
N GLY A 216 -26.56 -5.70 26.09
CA GLY A 216 -26.85 -6.41 27.32
C GLY A 216 -27.96 -5.65 28.03
N THR A 217 -29.20 -5.84 27.61
CA THR A 217 -30.35 -5.42 28.41
C THR A 217 -30.34 -6.26 29.68
N SER A 218 -29.75 -5.74 30.75
CA SER A 218 -30.28 -6.09 32.08
C SER A 218 -31.71 -5.53 32.12
N PRO A 219 -32.75 -6.30 32.48
CA PRO A 219 -34.16 -5.86 32.42
C PRO A 219 -34.52 -4.67 33.31
N ALA A 220 -33.55 -4.05 34.00
CA ALA A 220 -33.78 -3.08 35.08
C ALA A 220 -33.19 -1.68 34.83
N SER A 221 -32.56 -1.40 33.70
CA SER A 221 -31.96 -0.07 33.45
C SER A 221 -32.88 0.85 32.65
N ASP A 222 -33.16 2.01 33.24
CA ASP A 222 -33.86 3.18 32.70
C ASP A 222 -33.66 3.39 31.17
N PRO A 223 -34.75 3.37 30.37
CA PRO A 223 -34.71 3.59 28.93
C PRO A 223 -34.02 4.89 28.50
N SER A 224 -34.01 5.92 29.36
CA SER A 224 -33.40 7.22 29.06
C SER A 224 -31.86 7.21 29.18
N ALA A 225 -31.30 6.39 30.07
CA ALA A 225 -29.85 6.20 30.20
C ALA A 225 -29.27 5.35 29.07
N LEU A 226 -30.07 4.43 28.53
CA LEU A 226 -29.71 3.67 27.33
C LEU A 226 -29.62 4.59 26.10
N ALA A 227 -30.60 5.50 25.95
CA ALA A 227 -30.62 6.46 24.86
C ALA A 227 -29.38 7.37 24.87
N SER A 228 -28.89 7.80 26.05
CA SER A 228 -27.70 8.67 26.14
C SER A 228 -26.37 7.93 25.90
N LEU A 229 -26.30 6.63 26.17
CA LEU A 229 -25.14 5.79 25.84
C LEU A 229 -25.11 5.38 24.37
N ILE A 230 -26.28 5.16 23.75
CA ILE A 230 -26.46 4.86 22.31
C ILE A 230 -26.32 6.12 21.45
N SER A 231 -26.64 7.28 22.01
CA SER A 231 -26.35 8.57 21.38
C SER A 231 -24.85 8.64 21.10
N GLN A 232 -24.49 8.53 19.83
CA GLN A 232 -23.16 8.97 19.38
C GLN A 232 -22.92 10.38 19.94
N PRO A 233 -21.67 10.75 20.30
CA PRO A 233 -21.35 12.15 20.54
C PRO A 233 -21.93 12.97 19.39
N ASP A 234 -22.75 13.93 19.80
CA ASP A 234 -23.83 14.56 19.05
C ASP A 234 -23.56 14.69 17.54
N ARG A 235 -24.31 13.90 16.75
CA ARG A 235 -24.39 14.02 15.28
C ARG A 235 -25.19 15.26 14.84
N SER A 236 -25.71 16.06 15.75
CA SER A 236 -26.56 17.19 15.41
C SER A 236 -25.79 18.53 15.46
N ARG A 237 -26.02 19.32 14.40
CA ARG A 237 -25.63 20.73 14.19
C ARG A 237 -24.28 21.01 13.55
N VAL A 238 -24.11 20.50 12.33
CA VAL A 238 -23.76 21.39 11.21
C VAL A 238 -24.94 21.36 10.26
N GLY A 239 -25.57 22.51 10.03
CA GLY A 239 -26.97 22.60 9.60
C GLY A 239 -27.30 22.07 8.20
N GLY A 240 -28.49 21.48 8.07
CA GLY A 240 -29.38 21.75 6.93
C GLY A 240 -29.52 20.72 5.81
N SER A 241 -28.89 19.55 5.86
CA SER A 241 -29.17 18.49 4.87
C SER A 241 -29.15 17.09 5.50
N GLU A 242 -30.10 16.24 5.11
CA GLU A 242 -30.28 14.83 5.52
C GLU A 242 -29.15 13.90 5.03
N GLU A 243 -27.91 14.40 4.94
CA GLU A 243 -26.78 13.54 4.63
C GLU A 243 -26.43 12.75 5.90
N VAL A 244 -26.76 11.46 5.90
CA VAL A 244 -26.42 10.50 6.95
C VAL A 244 -24.93 10.65 7.28
N ALA A 245 -24.63 11.23 8.46
CA ALA A 245 -23.27 11.48 8.90
C ALA A 245 -22.50 10.16 8.96
N LYS A 246 -21.64 9.95 7.96
CA LYS A 246 -20.76 8.78 7.87
C LYS A 246 -19.86 8.75 9.12
N PRO A 247 -19.64 7.57 9.74
CA PRO A 247 -18.77 7.45 10.89
C PRO A 247 -17.42 8.12 10.60
N ARG A 248 -16.94 8.95 11.53
CA ARG A 248 -15.61 9.55 11.44
C ARG A 248 -14.59 8.45 11.61
N LEU A 249 -14.11 7.97 10.48
CA LEU A 249 -13.00 7.05 10.37
C LEU A 249 -11.74 7.79 10.86
N PHE A 250 -11.11 7.30 11.92
CA PHE A 250 -9.99 7.99 12.58
C PHE A 250 -8.71 8.01 11.71
N LEU A 251 -8.59 7.08 10.75
CA LEU A 251 -7.38 6.88 9.93
C LEU A 251 -7.63 6.66 8.44
N SER A 252 -8.88 6.46 8.04
CA SER A 252 -9.27 6.45 6.64
C SER A 252 -10.18 7.64 6.44
N SER A 253 -10.00 8.41 5.38
CA SER A 253 -11.05 9.37 5.01
C SER A 253 -11.84 8.78 3.87
N PRO A 254 -13.18 8.87 3.88
CA PRO A 254 -14.00 8.51 2.72
C PRO A 254 -13.61 9.30 1.47
N THR A 255 -13.00 10.47 1.62
CA THR A 255 -12.70 11.41 0.53
C THR A 255 -11.22 11.71 0.37
N GLN A 256 -10.39 11.40 1.36
CA GLN A 256 -8.98 11.81 1.43
C GLN A 256 -8.07 10.72 2.06
N PRO A 257 -7.78 9.64 1.33
CA PRO A 257 -7.01 8.51 1.86
C PRO A 257 -5.66 8.93 2.44
N GLY A 258 -5.28 8.34 3.57
CA GLY A 258 -4.01 8.60 4.24
C GLY A 258 -2.94 7.55 3.95
N PHE A 259 -1.81 7.66 4.64
CA PHE A 259 -0.67 6.75 4.49
C PHE A 259 -1.04 5.26 4.62
N LEU A 260 -1.97 4.92 5.51
CA LEU A 260 -2.40 3.53 5.69
C LEU A 260 -3.20 3.00 4.49
N ASP A 261 -4.10 3.82 3.93
CA ASP A 261 -4.79 3.49 2.68
C ASP A 261 -3.78 3.26 1.55
N PHE A 262 -2.79 4.15 1.40
CA PHE A 262 -1.75 4.00 0.38
C PHE A 262 -0.91 2.75 0.58
N THR A 263 -0.60 2.40 1.83
CA THR A 263 0.13 1.18 2.15
C THR A 263 -0.62 -0.05 1.66
N MET A 264 -1.90 -0.17 2.03
CA MET A 264 -2.72 -1.31 1.59
C MET A 264 -2.97 -1.30 0.09
N PHE A 265 -3.17 -0.12 -0.50
CA PHE A 265 -3.41 0.01 -1.93
C PHE A 265 -2.17 -0.31 -2.76
N GLY A 266 -0.96 0.01 -2.29
CA GLY A 266 0.29 -0.43 -2.92
C GLY A 266 0.37 -1.96 -2.99
N TRP A 267 -0.03 -2.67 -1.93
CA TRP A 267 -0.10 -4.14 -1.93
C TRP A 267 -1.22 -4.67 -2.82
N PHE A 268 -2.39 -4.03 -2.85
CA PHE A 268 -3.45 -4.37 -3.79
C PHE A 268 -2.97 -4.27 -5.24
N LEU A 269 -2.34 -3.14 -5.59
CA LEU A 269 -1.77 -2.93 -6.93
C LEU A 269 -0.69 -3.96 -7.27
N PHE A 270 0.08 -4.38 -6.27
CA PHE A 270 1.15 -5.35 -6.48
C PHE A 270 0.62 -6.68 -7.03
N THR A 271 -0.50 -7.19 -6.52
CA THR A 271 -1.15 -8.37 -7.13
C THR A 271 -2.00 -8.01 -8.33
N TYR A 272 -2.79 -6.93 -8.27
CA TYR A 272 -3.68 -6.50 -9.35
C TYR A 272 -2.98 -6.46 -10.70
N ILE A 273 -1.77 -5.91 -10.69
CA ILE A 273 -1.03 -5.65 -11.91
C ILE A 273 -0.27 -6.89 -12.36
N ASN A 274 0.26 -7.69 -11.44
CA ASN A 274 1.13 -8.82 -11.76
C ASN A 274 0.36 -10.12 -12.03
N ASP A 275 -0.74 -10.36 -11.33
CA ASP A 275 -1.58 -11.56 -11.44
C ASP A 275 -3.02 -11.21 -11.03
N ARG A 276 -3.86 -10.90 -12.03
CA ARG A 276 -5.22 -10.41 -11.80
C ARG A 276 -6.12 -11.45 -11.14
N PRO A 277 -6.13 -12.73 -11.56
CA PRO A 277 -6.92 -13.74 -10.86
C PRO A 277 -6.47 -13.98 -9.41
N LEU A 278 -5.16 -14.01 -9.14
CA LEU A 278 -4.65 -14.10 -7.77
C LEU A 278 -5.05 -12.88 -6.93
N ASN A 279 -5.06 -11.68 -7.52
CA ASN A 279 -5.56 -10.48 -6.84
C ASN A 279 -7.02 -10.65 -6.42
N GLU A 280 -7.88 -11.16 -7.31
CA GLU A 280 -9.29 -11.40 -6.98
C GLU A 280 -9.44 -12.49 -5.91
N ALA A 281 -8.64 -13.56 -5.95
CA ALA A 281 -8.58 -14.57 -4.89
C ALA A 281 -8.22 -13.97 -3.51
N ILE A 282 -7.25 -13.07 -3.45
CA ILE A 282 -6.80 -12.46 -2.19
C ILE A 282 -7.78 -11.39 -1.70
N TRP A 283 -8.26 -10.53 -2.59
CA TRP A 283 -8.94 -9.28 -2.23
C TRP A 283 -10.47 -9.31 -2.41
N ALA A 284 -11.04 -10.40 -2.92
CA ALA A 284 -12.50 -10.55 -2.96
C ALA A 284 -13.10 -10.58 -1.55
N GLU A 285 -14.30 -10.02 -1.43
CA GLU A 285 -15.06 -10.00 -0.17
C GLU A 285 -15.34 -11.43 0.31
N SER A 286 -15.79 -12.32 -0.56
CA SER A 286 -15.94 -13.76 -0.28
C SER A 286 -14.64 -14.53 -0.53
N SER A 287 -14.46 -15.67 0.12
CA SER A 287 -13.38 -16.63 -0.16
C SER A 287 -13.67 -17.53 -1.36
N ASP A 288 -14.87 -17.48 -1.95
CA ASP A 288 -15.26 -18.32 -3.08
C ASP A 288 -14.33 -18.15 -4.29
N THR A 289 -13.92 -16.91 -4.60
CA THR A 289 -12.96 -16.63 -5.67
C THR A 289 -11.59 -17.28 -5.39
N ALA A 290 -11.17 -17.29 -4.13
CA ALA A 290 -9.91 -17.93 -3.73
C ALA A 290 -9.97 -19.45 -3.87
N ARG A 291 -11.09 -20.05 -3.44
CA ARG A 291 -11.36 -21.48 -3.58
C ARG A 291 -11.38 -21.90 -5.05
N ALA A 292 -12.08 -21.13 -5.89
CA ALA A 292 -12.14 -21.37 -7.33
C ALA A 292 -10.75 -21.26 -7.99
N TRP A 293 -9.97 -20.25 -7.62
CA TRP A 293 -8.60 -20.08 -8.12
C TRP A 293 -7.69 -21.25 -7.74
N LEU A 294 -7.76 -21.73 -6.49
CA LEU A 294 -6.99 -22.89 -6.02
C LEU A 294 -7.41 -24.18 -6.73
N GLU A 295 -8.70 -24.38 -7.00
CA GLU A 295 -9.22 -25.60 -7.64
C GLU A 295 -8.92 -25.63 -9.15
N HIS A 296 -9.07 -24.50 -9.85
CA HIS A 296 -9.13 -24.49 -11.32
C HIS A 296 -7.99 -23.76 -12.00
N GLU A 297 -7.41 -22.73 -11.38
CA GLU A 297 -6.47 -21.84 -12.06
C GLU A 297 -5.02 -22.11 -11.70
N TYR A 298 -4.73 -22.28 -10.40
CA TYR A 298 -3.35 -22.48 -9.98
C TYR A 298 -2.87 -23.90 -10.28
N LYS A 299 -2.01 -24.02 -11.30
CA LYS A 299 -1.33 -25.27 -11.70
C LYS A 299 -2.29 -26.47 -11.79
N ALA A 300 -3.48 -26.25 -12.37
CA ALA A 300 -4.51 -27.28 -12.52
C ALA A 300 -4.91 -27.97 -11.21
N GLY A 301 -5.04 -27.21 -10.12
CA GLY A 301 -5.53 -27.71 -8.84
C GLY A 301 -4.46 -28.33 -7.95
N GLN A 302 -3.17 -28.05 -8.19
CA GLN A 302 -2.08 -28.61 -7.38
C GLN A 302 -2.25 -28.32 -5.88
N ASP A 303 -2.71 -27.11 -5.55
CA ASP A 303 -2.89 -26.65 -4.17
C ASP A 303 -4.38 -26.54 -3.78
N ARG A 304 -5.23 -27.35 -4.42
CA ARG A 304 -6.65 -27.41 -4.04
C ARG A 304 -6.83 -27.83 -2.59
N LEU A 305 -7.87 -27.30 -1.96
CA LEU A 305 -8.22 -27.61 -0.59
C LEU A 305 -8.62 -29.10 -0.46
N GLN A 306 -8.23 -29.73 0.65
CA GLN A 306 -8.48 -31.15 0.91
C GLN A 306 -9.07 -31.34 2.32
N GLY A 307 -9.69 -32.50 2.56
CA GLY A 307 -10.23 -32.84 3.88
C GLY A 307 -11.34 -31.89 4.32
N GLU A 308 -11.29 -31.42 5.56
CA GLU A 308 -12.30 -30.50 6.10
C GLU A 308 -12.23 -29.10 5.46
N ASP A 309 -11.06 -28.65 5.01
CA ASP A 309 -10.90 -27.32 4.41
C ASP A 309 -11.67 -27.16 3.09
N CYS A 310 -12.04 -28.26 2.43
CA CYS A 310 -12.89 -28.19 1.24
C CYS A 310 -14.32 -27.69 1.56
N LYS A 311 -14.76 -27.81 2.82
CA LYS A 311 -16.06 -27.32 3.27
C LYS A 311 -16.02 -25.82 3.50
N GLN A 312 -17.07 -25.12 3.06
CA GLN A 312 -17.20 -23.68 3.27
C GLN A 312 -17.24 -23.35 4.77
N GLY A 313 -16.44 -22.38 5.19
CA GLY A 313 -16.30 -21.94 6.58
C GLY A 313 -15.26 -22.73 7.39
N HIS A 314 -14.64 -23.77 6.83
CA HIS A 314 -13.66 -24.61 7.54
C HIS A 314 -12.21 -24.22 7.22
N TRP A 315 -11.96 -23.64 6.05
CA TRP A 315 -10.61 -23.18 5.69
C TRP A 315 -10.31 -21.85 6.38
N ALA A 316 -9.10 -21.68 6.91
CA ALA A 316 -8.70 -20.44 7.59
C ALA A 316 -8.81 -19.18 6.69
N GLY A 317 -8.81 -19.34 5.37
CA GLY A 317 -9.03 -18.27 4.39
C GLY A 317 -10.50 -17.84 4.21
N ASP A 318 -11.47 -18.55 4.80
CA ASP A 318 -12.92 -18.24 4.76
C ASP A 318 -13.30 -17.05 5.66
N ILE A 319 -12.52 -15.98 5.57
CA ILE A 319 -12.74 -14.74 6.29
C ILE A 319 -13.28 -13.72 5.30
N PRO A 320 -14.47 -13.13 5.56
CA PRO A 320 -15.00 -12.12 4.66
C PRO A 320 -14.19 -10.83 4.75
N LEU A 321 -13.91 -10.21 3.63
CA LEU A 321 -13.20 -8.93 3.54
C LEU A 321 -14.20 -7.81 3.19
N VAL A 322 -15.12 -7.54 4.12
CA VAL A 322 -16.26 -6.66 3.90
C VAL A 322 -15.82 -5.24 3.52
N GLY A 323 -16.31 -4.76 2.38
CA GLY A 323 -16.03 -3.40 1.90
C GLY A 323 -14.74 -3.23 1.11
N VAL A 324 -13.95 -4.30 0.93
CA VAL A 324 -12.74 -4.26 0.10
C VAL A 324 -13.03 -3.86 -1.34
N PRO A 325 -14.06 -4.39 -2.03
CA PRO A 325 -14.35 -3.97 -3.40
C PRO A 325 -14.62 -2.47 -3.53
N GLN A 326 -15.42 -1.90 -2.62
CA GLN A 326 -15.76 -0.48 -2.61
C GLN A 326 -14.55 0.38 -2.26
N TRP A 327 -13.72 -0.06 -1.31
CA TRP A 327 -12.45 0.59 -1.00
C TRP A 327 -11.50 0.58 -2.20
N ALA A 328 -11.31 -0.56 -2.86
CA ALA A 328 -10.41 -0.70 -4.00
C ALA A 328 -10.87 0.17 -5.18
N GLU A 329 -12.17 0.17 -5.47
CA GLU A 329 -12.77 1.04 -6.49
C GLU A 329 -12.52 2.51 -6.19
N ARG A 330 -12.77 2.95 -4.95
CA ARG A 330 -12.46 4.31 -4.51
C ARG A 330 -10.99 4.66 -4.72
N MET A 331 -10.08 3.76 -4.34
CA MET A 331 -8.63 3.99 -4.45
C MET A 331 -8.15 4.05 -5.90
N LEU A 332 -8.73 3.24 -6.79
CA LEU A 332 -8.43 3.27 -8.23
C LEU A 332 -8.86 4.59 -8.89
N SER A 333 -9.97 5.17 -8.42
CA SER A 333 -10.56 6.39 -8.97
C SER A 333 -10.01 7.70 -8.37
N LEU A 334 -9.01 7.61 -7.48
CA LEU A 334 -8.36 8.78 -6.91
C LEU A 334 -7.62 9.61 -7.95
N TYR A 335 -7.57 10.92 -7.69
CA TYR A 335 -6.75 11.88 -8.43
C TYR A 335 -7.01 11.83 -9.94
N ASP A 336 -8.29 11.85 -10.33
CA ASP A 336 -8.76 11.77 -11.71
C ASP A 336 -8.32 10.47 -12.40
N ASP A 337 -8.65 9.32 -11.77
CA ASP A 337 -8.31 7.98 -12.27
C ASP A 337 -6.81 7.76 -12.49
N TYR A 338 -5.97 8.49 -11.76
CA TYR A 338 -4.52 8.49 -11.97
C TYR A 338 -3.91 7.09 -11.98
N THR A 339 -4.31 6.25 -11.01
CA THR A 339 -3.84 4.86 -10.92
C THR A 339 -4.31 4.04 -12.12
N ARG A 340 -5.59 4.16 -12.51
CA ARG A 340 -6.13 3.47 -13.70
C ARG A 340 -5.38 3.88 -14.95
N LYS A 341 -5.12 5.18 -15.15
CA LYS A 341 -4.39 5.70 -16.30
C LYS A 341 -2.97 5.12 -16.40
N ILE A 342 -2.25 5.04 -15.28
CA ILE A 342 -0.93 4.36 -15.25
C ILE A 342 -1.08 2.86 -15.55
N VAL A 343 -2.06 2.20 -14.95
CA VAL A 343 -2.35 0.78 -15.15
C VAL A 343 -3.01 0.50 -16.51
N ALA A 344 -3.39 1.52 -17.27
CA ALA A 344 -3.79 1.41 -18.68
C ALA A 344 -2.59 1.67 -19.60
N GLY A 345 -1.60 2.43 -19.13
CA GLY A 345 -0.48 2.93 -19.92
C GLY A 345 -0.78 4.27 -20.62
N GLU A 346 -1.87 4.94 -20.23
CA GLU A 346 -2.28 6.25 -20.73
C GLU A 346 -1.40 7.38 -20.17
N VAL A 347 -0.78 7.16 -19.01
CA VAL A 347 0.16 8.08 -18.37
C VAL A 347 1.50 7.38 -18.18
N ILE A 348 2.53 7.92 -18.83
CA ILE A 348 3.92 7.57 -18.57
C ILE A 348 4.53 8.75 -17.80
N GLU A 349 4.72 8.57 -16.50
CA GLU A 349 5.46 9.56 -15.73
C GLU A 349 6.96 9.49 -16.07
N GLY A 350 7.71 10.56 -15.88
CA GLY A 350 9.16 10.55 -16.06
C GLY A 350 9.69 11.24 -17.33
N GLU A 351 8.81 11.64 -18.23
CA GLU A 351 9.13 12.77 -19.11
C GLU A 351 8.72 14.06 -18.40
N PRO A 352 9.56 15.10 -18.36
CA PRO A 352 9.09 16.41 -17.95
C PRO A 352 7.94 16.74 -18.90
N THR A 353 6.71 16.83 -18.37
CA THR A 353 5.64 17.52 -19.10
C THR A 353 6.24 18.87 -19.45
N SER A 354 6.38 19.15 -20.75
CA SER A 354 6.72 20.48 -21.22
C SER A 354 5.66 21.41 -20.64
N LEU A 355 6.02 22.12 -19.56
CA LEU A 355 5.18 23.12 -18.93
C LEU A 355 4.96 24.29 -19.88
#